data_AF-A0A8J7TNE0-F1
#
_entry.id   AF-A0A8J7TNE0-F1
#
_cell.length_a   1.000
_cell.length_b   1.000
_cell.length_c   1.000
_cell.angle_alpha   90.00
_cell.angle_beta   90.00
_cell.angle_gamma   90.00
#
_symmetry.space_group_name_H-M   'P 1'
#
loop_
_entity.id
_entity.type
_entity.pdbx_description
1 polymer ?
#
loop_
_entity_poly.entity_id
_entity_poly.type
_entity_poly.pdbx_seq_one_letter_code
_entity_poly.pdbx_strand_id
1 'polypeptide(L)'
;MHFDLEFNYRVLLVLIEMTALAVLASVIQASIVWLLTKKVKQQALFYIAFAALLPFLSVLWALMIFEFQATVNKKYLARDPLIGEICQTPLVGRYRIFMCDQTACASVGTGQYEASLPETNYASAQGWRPVFYGVESVKDLQVMDNYLIGAIDSAAIKSVDNQGGKDCFFVLDTKSNLVKRFRTTVELKGALAKLSCNEALNLEPVLAIYRKHRFTTFDYFAALLLILPPLAVLCRFWCMVLNTQKQKG
;
A
#
# COMPACT_ATOMS: atom_id res chain seq x y z
N MET A 1 25.54 -3.70 -5.38
CA MET A 1 24.17 -3.25 -5.05
C MET A 1 23.80 -2.20 -6.07
N HIS A 2 23.06 -2.58 -7.12
CA HIS A 2 22.42 -1.59 -7.98
C HIS A 2 21.19 -1.07 -7.24
N PHE A 3 21.20 0.21 -6.87
CA PHE A 3 19.99 0.90 -6.47
C PHE A 3 19.24 1.23 -7.77
N ASP A 4 18.39 0.30 -8.21
CA ASP A 4 17.35 0.61 -9.21
C ASP A 4 16.31 1.49 -8.51
N LEU A 5 16.66 2.77 -8.35
CA LEU A 5 15.71 3.84 -8.08
C LEU A 5 14.99 4.10 -9.40
N GLU A 6 13.96 3.30 -9.68
CA GLU A 6 12.90 3.70 -10.61
C GLU A 6 12.34 5.02 -10.07
N PHE A 7 12.83 6.13 -10.61
CA PHE A 7 12.52 7.45 -10.12
C PHE A 7 11.10 7.81 -10.52
N ASN A 8 10.14 7.42 -9.68
CA ASN A 8 8.74 7.73 -9.91
C ASN A 8 8.53 9.26 -9.80
N TYR A 9 7.95 9.87 -10.85
CA TYR A 9 7.62 11.29 -10.88
C TYR A 9 6.79 11.74 -9.66
N ARG A 10 6.00 10.84 -9.06
CA ARG A 10 5.24 11.11 -7.83
C ARG A 10 6.14 11.37 -6.63
N VAL A 11 7.25 10.64 -6.50
CA VAL A 11 8.24 10.89 -5.42
C VAL A 11 8.88 12.25 -5.60
N LEU A 12 9.21 12.61 -6.84
CA LEU A 12 9.76 13.93 -7.16
C LEU A 12 8.78 15.04 -6.81
N LEU A 13 7.50 14.91 -7.18
CA LEU A 13 6.46 15.89 -6.86
C LEU A 13 6.30 16.04 -5.34
N VAL A 14 6.21 14.94 -4.60
CA VAL A 14 6.12 14.97 -3.13
C VAL A 14 7.35 15.63 -2.52
N LEU A 15 8.56 15.35 -3.01
CA LEU A 15 9.79 16.02 -2.53
C LEU A 15 9.78 17.53 -2.80
N ILE A 16 9.32 17.95 -3.97
CA ILE A 16 9.20 19.38 -4.31
C ILE A 16 8.19 20.06 -3.37
N GLU A 17 7.02 19.46 -3.18
CA GLU A 17 5.97 19.97 -2.29
C GLU A 17 6.46 20.07 -0.84
N MET A 18 7.10 19.01 -0.33
CA MET A 18 7.67 18.98 1.03
C MET A 18 8.76 20.02 1.21
N THR A 19 9.60 20.23 0.20
CA THR A 19 10.66 21.26 0.24
C THR A 19 10.07 22.66 0.23
N ALA A 20 9.07 22.93 -0.61
CA ALA A 20 8.38 24.22 -0.65
C ALA A 20 7.70 24.54 0.70
N LEU A 21 7.03 23.55 1.30
CA LEU A 21 6.43 23.67 2.64
C LEU A 21 7.51 23.90 3.71
N ALA A 22 8.65 23.22 3.63
CA ALA A 22 9.76 23.42 4.56
C ALA A 22 10.34 24.83 4.48
N VAL A 23 10.49 25.41 3.28
CA VAL A 23 10.93 26.79 3.09
C VAL A 23 9.96 27.76 3.75
N LEU A 24 8.64 27.61 3.50
CA LEU A 24 7.63 28.47 4.09
C LEU A 24 7.61 28.37 5.63
N ALA A 25 7.62 27.15 6.15
CA ALA A 25 7.65 26.90 7.59
C ALA A 25 8.92 27.46 8.24
N SER A 26 10.07 27.35 7.56
CA SER A 26 11.36 27.87 8.01
C SER A 26 11.32 29.39 8.17
N VAL A 27 10.83 30.11 7.15
CA VAL A 27 10.69 31.58 7.18
C VAL A 27 9.76 32.00 8.31
N ILE A 28 8.60 31.35 8.46
CA ILE A 28 7.63 31.67 9.51
C ILE A 28 8.22 31.43 10.91
N GLN A 29 8.79 30.23 11.15
CA GLN A 29 9.36 29.89 12.46
C GLN A 29 10.53 30.80 12.82
N ALA A 30 11.46 31.03 11.91
CA ALA A 30 12.60 31.93 12.13
C ALA A 30 12.14 33.37 12.43
N SER A 31 11.11 33.86 11.74
CA SER A 31 10.55 35.20 11.98
C SER A 31 9.91 35.33 13.36
N ILE A 32 9.10 34.35 13.77
CA ILE A 32 8.48 34.35 15.11
C ILE A 32 9.56 34.26 16.19
N VAL A 33 10.54 33.36 16.03
CA VAL A 33 11.63 33.21 16.98
C VAL A 33 12.49 34.47 17.06
N TRP A 34 12.75 35.14 15.94
CA TRP A 34 13.43 36.43 15.94
C TRP A 34 12.66 37.49 16.74
N LEU A 35 11.35 37.61 16.52
CA LEU A 35 10.51 38.55 17.28
C LEU A 35 10.55 38.28 18.79
N LEU A 36 10.44 37.02 19.19
CA LEU A 36 10.48 36.63 20.60
C LEU A 36 11.88 36.82 21.19
N THR A 37 12.95 36.47 20.47
CA THR A 37 14.31 36.45 21.01
C THR A 37 15.09 37.75 20.79
N LYS A 38 14.52 38.78 20.16
CA LYS A 38 15.17 40.08 19.84
C LYS A 38 15.93 40.73 21.00
N LYS A 39 15.46 40.54 22.24
CA LYS A 39 16.08 41.11 23.45
C LYS A 39 17.21 40.23 24.03
N VAL A 40 17.40 38.99 23.56
CA VAL A 40 18.33 37.97 24.09
C VAL A 40 19.57 37.86 23.18
N LYS A 41 20.60 38.70 23.38
CA LYS A 41 21.74 38.76 22.44
C LYS A 41 22.58 37.48 22.34
N GLN A 42 22.79 36.74 23.43
CA GLN A 42 23.73 35.61 23.43
C GLN A 42 23.21 34.31 22.80
N GLN A 43 21.89 34.07 22.78
CA GLN A 43 21.32 32.79 22.29
C GLN A 43 20.33 32.96 21.12
N ALA A 44 19.93 34.17 20.75
CA ALA A 44 18.95 34.40 19.68
C ALA A 44 19.38 33.79 18.34
N LEU A 45 20.65 33.91 17.95
CA LEU A 45 21.16 33.36 16.69
C LEU A 45 21.01 31.83 16.63
N PHE A 46 21.28 31.13 17.73
CA PHE A 46 21.09 29.68 17.81
C PHE A 46 19.62 29.30 17.61
N TYR A 47 18.69 29.97 18.31
CA TYR A 47 17.27 29.67 18.18
C TYR A 47 16.74 29.96 16.77
N ILE A 48 17.17 31.06 16.15
CA ILE A 48 16.77 31.41 14.78
C ILE A 48 17.32 30.39 13.79
N ALA A 49 18.61 30.03 13.90
CA ALA A 49 19.22 29.03 13.02
C ALA A 49 18.51 27.66 13.15
N PHE A 50 18.23 27.23 14.38
CA PHE A 50 17.51 25.98 14.61
C PHE A 50 16.08 26.02 14.05
N ALA A 51 15.34 27.11 14.28
CA ALA A 51 14.01 27.31 13.71
C ALA A 51 14.01 27.28 12.17
N ALA A 52 15.06 27.84 11.55
CA ALA A 52 15.21 27.81 10.11
C ALA A 52 15.53 26.40 9.57
N LEU A 53 16.33 25.61 10.31
CA LEU A 53 16.77 24.27 9.88
C LEU A 53 15.77 23.15 10.19
N LEU A 54 14.99 23.27 11.26
CA LEU A 54 14.10 22.21 11.75
C LEU A 54 13.12 21.67 10.69
N PRO A 55 12.47 22.50 9.86
CA PRO A 55 11.60 22.00 8.79
C PRO A 55 12.34 21.12 7.77
N PHE A 56 13.56 21.49 7.38
CA PHE A 56 14.38 20.69 6.46
C PHE A 56 14.85 19.38 7.09
N LEU A 57 15.24 19.42 8.38
CA LEU A 57 15.56 18.20 9.13
C LEU A 57 14.35 17.27 9.23
N SER A 58 13.14 17.82 9.31
CA SER A 58 11.90 17.03 9.31
C SER A 58 11.62 16.38 7.95
N VAL A 59 11.91 17.08 6.84
CA VAL A 59 11.84 16.50 5.49
C VAL A 59 12.86 15.38 5.31
N LEU A 60 14.10 15.59 5.76
CA LEU A 60 15.15 14.56 5.72
C LEU A 60 14.74 13.33 6.55
N TRP A 61 14.19 13.57 7.75
CA TRP A 61 13.66 12.52 8.61
C TRP A 61 12.55 11.73 7.90
N ALA A 62 11.59 12.43 7.30
CA ALA A 62 10.52 11.81 6.54
C ALA A 62 11.06 10.91 5.42
N LEU A 63 12.03 11.40 4.65
CA LEU A 63 12.67 10.64 3.57
C LEU A 63 13.31 9.34 4.10
N MET A 64 14.03 9.41 5.22
CA MET A 64 14.64 8.22 5.83
C MET A 64 13.58 7.19 6.27
N ILE A 65 12.47 7.63 6.87
CA ILE A 65 11.39 6.75 7.29
C ILE A 65 10.67 6.13 6.08
N PHE A 66 10.43 6.90 5.02
CA PHE A 66 9.84 6.39 3.78
C PHE A 66 10.73 5.32 3.12
N GLU A 67 12.03 5.58 2.98
CA GLU A 67 12.98 4.61 2.41
C GLU A 67 13.07 3.33 3.25
N PHE A 68 13.07 3.48 4.58
CA PHE A 68 13.03 2.35 5.49
C PHE A 68 11.74 1.53 5.31
N GLN A 69 10.58 2.19 5.32
CA GLN A 69 9.28 1.55 5.12
C GLN A 69 9.20 0.85 3.76
N ALA A 70 9.66 1.50 2.69
CA ALA A 70 9.67 0.96 1.33
C ALA A 70 10.57 -0.29 1.25
N THR A 71 11.76 -0.23 1.85
CA THR A 71 12.70 -1.35 1.90
C THR A 71 12.10 -2.54 2.65
N VAL A 72 11.49 -2.31 3.81
CA VAL A 72 10.90 -3.38 4.62
C VAL A 72 9.70 -4.01 3.90
N ASN A 73 8.82 -3.18 3.34
CA ASN A 73 7.66 -3.66 2.59
C ASN A 73 8.08 -4.49 1.37
N LYS A 74 9.06 -4.02 0.58
CA LYS A 74 9.52 -4.71 -0.62
C LYS A 74 10.29 -5.99 -0.32
N LYS A 75 11.25 -5.96 0.62
CA LYS A 75 12.17 -7.08 0.87
C LYS A 75 11.62 -8.14 1.81
N TYR A 76 10.87 -7.76 2.83
CA TYR A 76 10.49 -8.69 3.91
C TYR A 76 9.00 -9.00 3.94
N LEU A 77 8.14 -8.05 3.55
CA LEU A 77 6.69 -8.23 3.63
C LEU A 77 6.05 -8.52 2.27
N ALA A 78 6.82 -8.49 1.18
CA ALA A 78 6.34 -8.65 -0.20
C ALA A 78 5.13 -7.74 -0.54
N ARG A 79 5.13 -6.54 0.03
CA ARG A 79 4.08 -5.52 -0.11
C ARG A 79 4.56 -4.37 -0.97
N ASP A 80 3.59 -3.68 -1.55
CA ASP A 80 3.82 -2.45 -2.29
C ASP A 80 4.47 -1.37 -1.41
N PRO A 81 5.60 -0.76 -1.84
CA PRO A 81 6.16 0.41 -1.16
C PRO A 81 5.28 1.67 -1.23
N LEU A 82 4.14 1.66 -1.93
CA LEU A 82 3.23 2.78 -2.20
C LEU A 82 3.85 3.89 -3.07
N ILE A 83 4.95 3.53 -3.73
CA ILE A 83 5.76 4.42 -4.57
C ILE A 83 5.66 4.00 -6.05
N GLY A 84 5.10 2.83 -6.36
CA GLY A 84 4.97 2.32 -7.73
C GLY A 84 3.63 2.66 -8.38
N GLU A 85 3.55 2.45 -9.69
CA GLU A 85 2.27 2.43 -10.44
C GLU A 85 1.45 1.18 -10.15
N ILE A 86 2.15 0.10 -9.77
CA ILE A 86 1.56 -1.19 -9.43
C ILE A 86 1.38 -1.27 -7.91
N CYS A 87 0.12 -1.27 -7.47
CA CYS A 87 -0.25 -1.62 -6.11
C CYS A 87 -0.31 -3.13 -5.97
N GLN A 88 0.39 -3.68 -4.98
CA GLN A 88 0.42 -5.11 -4.70
C GLN A 88 0.36 -5.42 -3.21
N THR A 89 -0.35 -6.49 -2.86
CA THR A 89 -0.38 -6.99 -1.48
C THR A 89 -0.52 -8.51 -1.45
N PRO A 90 0.18 -9.20 -0.54
CA PRO A 90 0.04 -10.64 -0.41
C PRO A 90 -1.34 -11.03 0.10
N LEU A 91 -1.83 -12.17 -0.39
CA LEU A 91 -3.00 -12.89 0.08
C LEU A 91 -2.56 -14.21 0.71
N VAL A 92 -3.46 -15.20 0.77
CA VAL A 92 -3.16 -16.51 1.33
C VAL A 92 -2.26 -17.32 0.40
N GLY A 93 -1.29 -18.02 1.00
CA GLY A 93 -0.28 -18.80 0.29
C GLY A 93 0.67 -17.89 -0.49
N ARG A 94 0.84 -18.18 -1.78
CA ARG A 94 1.72 -17.43 -2.68
C ARG A 94 0.99 -16.40 -3.55
N TYR A 95 -0.32 -16.25 -3.39
CA TYR A 95 -1.13 -15.34 -4.20
C TYR A 95 -1.03 -13.92 -3.70
N ARG A 96 -1.23 -12.98 -4.62
CA ARG A 96 -1.22 -11.54 -4.38
C ARG A 96 -2.30 -10.88 -5.22
N ILE A 97 -2.74 -9.72 -4.74
CA ILE A 97 -3.51 -8.77 -5.55
C ILE A 97 -2.50 -7.87 -6.26
N PHE A 98 -2.73 -7.62 -7.55
CA PHE A 98 -2.00 -6.64 -8.36
C PHE A 98 -3.02 -5.68 -8.97
N MET A 99 -2.82 -4.38 -8.77
CA MET A 99 -3.67 -3.32 -9.28
C MET A 99 -2.79 -2.30 -9.98
N CYS A 100 -3.15 -1.89 -11.20
CA CYS A 100 -2.45 -0.85 -11.95
C CYS A 100 -3.44 0.28 -12.20
N ASP A 101 -3.09 1.51 -11.81
CA ASP A 101 -3.79 2.80 -12.06
C ASP A 101 -5.29 2.90 -11.73
N GLN A 102 -6.12 1.97 -12.16
CA GLN A 102 -7.55 1.85 -11.85
C GLN A 102 -7.74 0.93 -10.65
N THR A 103 -8.16 1.51 -9.53
CA THR A 103 -8.41 0.75 -8.29
C THR A 103 -9.72 -0.04 -8.28
N ALA A 104 -10.48 0.00 -9.38
CA ALA A 104 -11.76 -0.67 -9.53
C ALA A 104 -11.64 -2.16 -9.86
N CYS A 105 -10.52 -2.60 -10.42
CA CYS A 105 -10.24 -3.98 -10.79
C CYS A 105 -8.80 -4.36 -10.42
N ALA A 106 -8.57 -5.65 -10.26
CA ALA A 106 -7.24 -6.19 -9.97
C ALA A 106 -6.99 -7.49 -10.74
N SER A 107 -5.73 -7.89 -10.80
CA SER A 107 -5.33 -9.26 -11.09
C SER A 107 -4.98 -9.98 -9.80
N VAL A 108 -5.48 -11.20 -9.63
CA VAL A 108 -5.22 -12.05 -8.47
C VAL A 108 -4.38 -13.23 -8.94
N GLY A 109 -3.12 -13.30 -8.54
CA GLY A 109 -2.18 -14.27 -9.11
C GLY A 109 -0.92 -14.43 -8.29
N THR A 110 0.01 -15.26 -8.77
CA THR A 110 1.32 -15.46 -8.11
C THR A 110 2.34 -14.42 -8.55
N GLY A 111 2.07 -13.68 -9.64
CA GLY A 111 2.98 -12.70 -10.22
C GLY A 111 4.15 -13.32 -10.99
N GLN A 112 4.17 -14.63 -11.14
CA GLN A 112 5.15 -15.38 -11.91
C GLN A 112 4.44 -16.38 -12.81
N TYR A 113 4.92 -16.50 -14.05
CA TYR A 113 4.40 -17.51 -14.98
C TYR A 113 4.88 -18.90 -14.56
N GLU A 114 3.95 -19.81 -14.27
CA GLU A 114 4.27 -21.19 -13.88
C GLU A 114 4.23 -22.12 -15.08
N ALA A 115 5.37 -22.26 -15.77
CA ALA A 115 5.50 -23.08 -16.98
C ALA A 115 5.35 -24.60 -16.73
N SER A 116 5.49 -25.06 -15.48
CA SER A 116 5.38 -26.47 -15.10
C SER A 116 4.36 -26.63 -13.98
N LEU A 117 3.09 -26.69 -14.35
CA LEU A 117 2.07 -27.16 -13.42
C LEU A 117 2.10 -28.68 -13.45
N PRO A 118 2.13 -29.37 -12.29
CA PRO A 118 2.08 -30.82 -12.28
C PRO A 118 0.86 -31.23 -13.09
N GLU A 119 1.07 -32.09 -14.10
CA GLU A 119 0.03 -32.66 -14.95
C GLU A 119 -0.97 -33.41 -14.07
N THR A 120 -1.89 -32.65 -13.49
CA THR A 120 -2.94 -33.18 -12.66
C THR A 120 -4.02 -33.62 -13.63
N ASN A 121 -3.95 -34.89 -14.02
CA ASN A 121 -5.00 -35.65 -14.71
C ASN A 121 -6.39 -35.55 -14.03
N TYR A 122 -6.49 -34.87 -12.88
CA TYR A 122 -7.70 -34.58 -12.11
C TYR A 122 -8.51 -33.35 -12.57
N ALA A 123 -7.93 -32.41 -13.32
CA ALA A 123 -8.54 -31.09 -13.49
C ALA A 123 -9.74 -31.06 -14.48
N SER A 124 -9.70 -31.81 -15.58
CA SER A 124 -10.65 -31.64 -16.68
C SER A 124 -12.07 -32.15 -16.40
N ALA A 125 -12.24 -33.20 -15.58
CA ALA A 125 -13.54 -33.86 -15.38
C ALA A 125 -14.55 -33.04 -14.55
N GLN A 126 -14.09 -32.07 -13.75
CA GLN A 126 -14.95 -31.27 -12.87
C GLN A 126 -14.92 -29.77 -13.19
N GLY A 127 -14.34 -29.38 -14.32
CA GLY A 127 -14.25 -27.97 -14.76
C GLY A 127 -13.19 -27.15 -14.01
N TRP A 128 -12.30 -27.79 -13.27
CA TRP A 128 -11.13 -27.13 -12.69
C TRP A 128 -10.05 -26.99 -13.76
N ARG A 129 -9.30 -25.88 -13.74
CA ARG A 129 -8.24 -25.63 -14.70
C ARG A 129 -7.01 -25.09 -13.97
N PRO A 130 -5.80 -25.49 -14.39
CA PRO A 130 -4.58 -24.90 -13.86
C PRO A 130 -4.52 -23.39 -14.11
N VAL A 131 -3.95 -22.65 -13.15
CA VAL A 131 -3.74 -21.19 -13.26
C VAL A 131 -2.25 -20.90 -13.45
N PHE A 132 -1.92 -20.38 -14.62
CA PHE A 132 -0.53 -20.09 -15.01
C PHE A 132 -0.02 -18.72 -14.55
N TYR A 133 -0.92 -17.74 -14.40
CA TYR A 133 -0.58 -16.36 -14.05
C TYR A 133 -1.48 -15.81 -12.93
N GLY A 134 -2.79 -16.01 -13.07
CA GLY A 134 -3.79 -15.54 -12.14
C GLY A 134 -5.17 -15.46 -12.77
N VAL A 135 -6.09 -14.80 -12.07
CA VAL A 135 -7.37 -14.33 -12.60
C VAL A 135 -7.28 -12.81 -12.75
N GLU A 136 -7.53 -12.31 -13.95
CA GLU A 136 -7.49 -10.88 -14.26
C GLU A 136 -8.88 -10.23 -14.16
N SER A 137 -8.93 -8.89 -14.11
CA SER A 137 -10.16 -8.09 -14.07
C SER A 137 -11.09 -8.43 -12.88
N VAL A 138 -10.52 -8.86 -11.75
CA VAL A 138 -11.26 -9.16 -10.53
C VAL A 138 -11.76 -7.86 -9.91
N LYS A 139 -13.08 -7.74 -9.77
CA LYS A 139 -13.74 -6.56 -9.21
C LYS A 139 -14.05 -6.74 -7.73
N ASP A 140 -14.64 -7.88 -7.40
CA ASP A 140 -15.00 -8.25 -6.04
C ASP A 140 -14.29 -9.55 -5.67
N LEU A 141 -13.85 -9.66 -4.42
CA LEU A 141 -13.05 -10.77 -3.92
C LEU A 141 -13.44 -11.08 -2.47
N GLN A 142 -13.46 -12.37 -2.16
CA GLN A 142 -13.51 -12.92 -0.82
C GLN A 142 -12.31 -13.85 -0.67
N VAL A 143 -11.57 -13.66 0.42
CA VAL A 143 -10.39 -14.45 0.76
C VAL A 143 -10.80 -15.40 1.88
N MET A 144 -10.78 -16.69 1.59
CA MET A 144 -11.01 -17.78 2.54
C MET A 144 -9.75 -18.64 2.64
N ASP A 145 -9.61 -19.39 3.75
CA ASP A 145 -8.40 -20.18 4.09
C ASP A 145 -7.57 -20.67 2.90
N ASN A 146 -8.13 -21.51 2.03
CA ASN A 146 -7.42 -22.01 0.85
C ASN A 146 -8.09 -21.60 -0.47
N TYR A 147 -9.05 -20.70 -0.42
CA TYR A 147 -9.87 -20.35 -1.56
C TYR A 147 -9.95 -18.84 -1.77
N LEU A 148 -9.68 -18.41 -3.00
CA LEU A 148 -9.98 -17.06 -3.45
C LEU A 148 -11.24 -17.12 -4.30
N ILE A 149 -12.29 -16.46 -3.85
CA ILE A 149 -13.59 -16.46 -4.51
C ILE A 149 -13.83 -15.06 -5.02
N GLY A 150 -14.09 -14.87 -6.30
CA GLY A 150 -14.23 -13.52 -6.83
C GLY A 150 -15.22 -13.40 -7.97
N ALA A 151 -15.59 -12.15 -8.23
CA ALA A 151 -16.33 -11.73 -9.39
C ALA A 151 -15.40 -11.00 -10.37
N ILE A 152 -15.59 -11.26 -11.66
CA ILE A 152 -14.79 -10.66 -12.74
C ILE A 152 -15.65 -9.59 -13.42
N ASP A 153 -15.05 -8.42 -13.68
CA ASP A 153 -15.72 -7.39 -14.45
C ASP A 153 -15.81 -7.79 -15.93
N SER A 154 -16.98 -8.30 -16.30
CA SER A 154 -17.30 -8.71 -17.66
C SER A 154 -17.18 -7.57 -18.70
N ALA A 155 -17.29 -6.29 -18.27
CA ALA A 155 -17.09 -5.13 -19.12
C ALA A 155 -15.60 -4.88 -19.41
N ALA A 156 -14.73 -5.08 -18.41
CA ALA A 156 -13.28 -5.02 -18.58
C ALA A 156 -12.75 -6.15 -19.48
N ILE A 157 -13.36 -7.34 -19.44
CA ILE A 157 -13.02 -8.45 -20.36
C ILE A 157 -13.52 -8.17 -21.81
N LYS A 158 -14.49 -7.27 -22.00
CA LYS A 158 -15.22 -7.06 -23.28
C LYS A 158 -14.37 -6.33 -24.32
N SER A 159 -13.34 -5.64 -23.86
CA SER A 159 -12.32 -5.03 -24.73
C SER A 159 -11.30 -6.05 -25.26
N VAL A 160 -11.25 -7.28 -24.74
CA VAL A 160 -10.19 -8.26 -25.06
C VAL A 160 -10.72 -9.54 -25.72
N ASP A 161 -11.89 -10.06 -25.32
CA ASP A 161 -12.42 -11.33 -25.85
C ASP A 161 -13.85 -11.22 -26.40
N ASN A 162 -13.98 -11.52 -27.71
CA ASN A 162 -15.21 -11.48 -28.50
C ASN A 162 -16.01 -12.81 -28.50
N GLN A 163 -15.67 -13.78 -27.65
CA GLN A 163 -16.36 -15.08 -27.61
C GLN A 163 -17.31 -15.20 -26.41
N GLY A 164 -18.56 -15.51 -26.71
CA GLY A 164 -19.70 -15.43 -25.81
C GLY A 164 -19.67 -16.38 -24.61
N GLY A 165 -20.24 -15.89 -23.51
CA GLY A 165 -20.38 -16.57 -22.23
C GLY A 165 -19.30 -16.14 -21.24
N LYS A 166 -19.40 -14.91 -20.72
CA LYS A 166 -18.43 -14.39 -19.76
C LYS A 166 -18.66 -15.05 -18.42
N ASP A 167 -17.75 -15.92 -18.03
CA ASP A 167 -17.69 -16.37 -16.65
C ASP A 167 -17.56 -15.13 -15.75
N CYS A 168 -18.58 -14.90 -14.94
CA CYS A 168 -18.66 -13.72 -14.08
C CYS A 168 -18.03 -13.98 -12.71
N PHE A 169 -17.81 -15.24 -12.35
CA PHE A 169 -17.32 -15.63 -11.03
C PHE A 169 -16.26 -16.73 -11.12
N PHE A 170 -15.43 -16.83 -10.09
CA PHE A 170 -14.45 -17.90 -9.96
C PHE A 170 -14.28 -18.34 -8.51
N VAL A 171 -13.80 -19.58 -8.36
CA VAL A 171 -13.18 -20.11 -7.14
C VAL A 171 -11.80 -20.58 -7.53
N LEU A 172 -10.78 -20.09 -6.83
CA LEU A 172 -9.39 -20.46 -7.01
C LEU A 172 -8.91 -21.15 -5.74
N ASP A 173 -8.46 -22.40 -5.87
CA ASP A 173 -7.81 -23.17 -4.81
C ASP A 173 -6.32 -22.81 -4.78
N THR A 174 -5.90 -22.14 -3.71
CA THR A 174 -4.53 -21.65 -3.56
C THR A 174 -3.52 -22.74 -3.27
N LYS A 175 -3.95 -23.91 -2.78
CA LYS A 175 -3.09 -25.07 -2.53
C LYS A 175 -2.84 -25.85 -3.81
N SER A 176 -3.91 -26.10 -4.56
CA SER A 176 -3.86 -26.91 -5.78
C SER A 176 -3.49 -26.11 -7.03
N ASN A 177 -3.48 -24.78 -6.95
CA ASN A 177 -3.32 -23.86 -8.08
C ASN A 177 -4.33 -24.12 -9.22
N LEU A 178 -5.57 -24.44 -8.84
CA LEU A 178 -6.66 -24.69 -9.76
C LEU A 178 -7.72 -23.60 -9.64
N VAL A 179 -8.30 -23.19 -10.76
CA VAL A 179 -9.46 -22.30 -10.81
C VAL A 179 -10.63 -23.01 -11.45
N LYS A 180 -11.81 -22.76 -10.90
CA LYS A 180 -13.09 -23.11 -11.51
C LYS A 180 -13.89 -21.84 -11.70
N ARG A 181 -14.47 -21.68 -12.89
CA ARG A 181 -15.23 -20.49 -13.29
C ARG A 181 -16.71 -20.79 -13.39
N PHE A 182 -17.53 -19.78 -13.12
CA PHE A 182 -18.99 -19.89 -13.03
C PHE A 182 -19.65 -18.69 -13.69
N ARG A 183 -20.84 -18.91 -14.25
CA ARG A 183 -21.61 -17.84 -14.91
C ARG A 183 -22.54 -17.14 -13.95
N THR A 184 -23.06 -17.86 -12.96
CA THR A 184 -24.05 -17.34 -12.03
C THR A 184 -23.62 -17.50 -10.58
N THR A 185 -24.16 -16.64 -9.71
CA THR A 185 -23.97 -16.74 -8.26
C THR A 185 -24.58 -18.02 -7.68
N VAL A 186 -25.61 -18.58 -8.33
CA VAL A 186 -26.25 -19.84 -7.92
C VAL A 186 -25.32 -21.02 -8.12
N GLU A 187 -24.67 -21.11 -9.29
CA GLU A 187 -23.66 -22.13 -9.57
C GLU A 187 -22.47 -22.03 -8.60
N LEU A 188 -22.02 -20.81 -8.34
CA LEU A 188 -20.96 -20.54 -7.37
C LEU A 188 -21.32 -21.05 -5.97
N LYS A 189 -22.48 -20.65 -5.44
CA LYS A 189 -22.95 -21.11 -4.13
C LYS A 189 -23.09 -22.63 -4.06
N GLY A 190 -23.61 -23.24 -5.13
CA GLY A 190 -23.72 -24.69 -5.24
C GLY A 190 -22.36 -25.40 -5.23
N ALA A 191 -21.33 -24.80 -5.83
CA ALA A 191 -19.96 -25.31 -5.79
C ALA A 191 -19.30 -25.13 -4.42
N LEU A 192 -19.50 -23.98 -3.77
CA LEU A 192 -18.97 -23.72 -2.43
C LEU A 192 -19.57 -24.66 -1.38
N ALA A 193 -20.87 -24.97 -1.48
CA ALA A 193 -21.52 -25.96 -0.62
C ALA A 193 -20.87 -27.35 -0.76
N LYS A 194 -20.46 -27.75 -1.97
CA LYS A 194 -19.76 -29.02 -2.22
C LYS A 194 -18.33 -29.04 -1.68
N LEU A 195 -17.69 -27.88 -1.60
CA LEU A 195 -16.34 -27.72 -1.03
C LEU A 195 -16.35 -27.65 0.50
N SER A 196 -17.51 -27.81 1.15
CA SER A 196 -17.68 -27.66 2.60
C SER A 196 -17.22 -26.30 3.13
N CYS A 197 -17.29 -25.26 2.30
CA CYS A 197 -17.07 -23.89 2.72
C CYS A 197 -18.27 -23.43 3.56
N ASN A 198 -18.10 -23.40 4.89
CA ASN A 198 -19.16 -23.05 5.84
C ASN A 198 -19.37 -21.52 5.99
N GLU A 199 -18.52 -20.70 5.39
CA GLU A 199 -18.70 -19.25 5.42
C GLU A 199 -19.72 -18.80 4.38
N ALA A 200 -20.53 -17.79 4.76
CA ALA A 200 -21.43 -17.16 3.81
C ALA A 200 -20.63 -16.47 2.70
N LEU A 201 -21.10 -16.61 1.45
CA LEU A 201 -20.54 -15.87 0.33
C LEU A 201 -20.76 -14.37 0.55
N ASN A 202 -19.67 -13.65 0.77
CA ASN A 202 -19.62 -12.21 0.98
C ASN A 202 -18.48 -11.63 0.15
N LEU A 203 -18.78 -11.31 -1.11
CA LEU A 203 -17.83 -10.68 -2.01
C LEU A 203 -17.72 -9.19 -1.66
N GLU A 204 -16.49 -8.73 -1.40
CA GLU A 204 -16.20 -7.33 -1.14
C GLU A 204 -15.42 -6.72 -2.31
N PRO A 205 -15.53 -5.39 -2.55
CA PRO A 205 -14.72 -4.74 -3.57
C PRO A 205 -13.23 -5.02 -3.37
N VAL A 206 -12.49 -5.30 -4.45
CA VAL A 206 -11.09 -5.72 -4.38
C VAL A 206 -10.19 -4.67 -3.69
N LEU A 207 -10.54 -3.39 -3.81
CA LEU A 207 -9.87 -2.30 -3.11
C LEU A 207 -10.02 -2.41 -1.58
N ALA A 208 -11.18 -2.86 -1.08
CA ALA A 208 -11.40 -3.08 0.35
C ALA A 208 -10.52 -4.22 0.86
N ILE A 209 -10.48 -5.34 0.13
CA ILE A 209 -9.60 -6.48 0.44
C ILE A 209 -8.13 -6.06 0.40
N TYR A 210 -7.73 -5.28 -0.61
CA TYR A 210 -6.39 -4.72 -0.72
C TYR A 210 -6.01 -3.93 0.53
N ARG A 211 -6.84 -2.96 0.95
CA ARG A 211 -6.58 -2.15 2.14
C ARG A 211 -6.46 -2.99 3.41
N LYS A 212 -7.32 -4.00 3.58
CA LYS A 212 -7.32 -4.92 4.72
C LYS A 212 -6.04 -5.72 4.84
N HIS A 213 -5.47 -6.17 3.73
CA HIS A 213 -4.25 -6.99 3.72
C HIS A 213 -2.96 -6.17 3.60
N ARG A 214 -3.04 -4.96 3.02
CA ARG A 214 -1.88 -4.09 2.81
C ARG A 214 -1.43 -3.42 4.09
N PHE A 215 -2.35 -2.83 4.85
CA PHE A 215 -2.00 -2.05 6.04
C PHE A 215 -1.88 -2.95 7.26
N THR A 216 -0.74 -2.84 7.95
CA THR A 216 -0.50 -3.59 9.17
C THR A 216 0.02 -2.70 10.28
N THR A 217 0.19 -3.29 11.47
CA THR A 217 0.84 -2.64 12.62
C THR A 217 2.17 -1.98 12.26
N PHE A 218 2.95 -2.57 11.33
CA PHE A 218 4.19 -1.95 10.86
C PHE A 218 3.96 -0.58 10.20
N ASP A 219 2.94 -0.44 9.35
CA ASP A 219 2.65 0.82 8.67
C ASP A 219 2.17 1.89 9.68
N TYR A 220 1.40 1.48 10.70
CA TYR A 220 1.02 2.39 11.79
C TYR A 220 2.23 2.84 12.61
N PHE A 221 3.17 1.94 12.93
CA PHE A 221 4.41 2.31 13.60
C PHE A 221 5.29 3.23 12.76
N ALA A 222 5.40 2.98 11.45
CA ALA A 222 6.11 3.87 10.53
C ALA A 222 5.48 5.28 10.52
N ALA A 223 4.16 5.38 10.49
CA ALA A 223 3.44 6.65 10.58
C ALA A 223 3.69 7.38 11.92
N LEU A 224 3.74 6.64 13.03
CA LEU A 224 4.09 7.23 14.33
C LEU A 224 5.55 7.70 14.36
N LEU A 225 6.49 6.93 13.83
CA LEU A 225 7.90 7.31 13.71
C LEU A 225 8.10 8.51 12.79
N LEU A 226 7.24 8.69 11.79
CA LEU A 226 7.27 9.85 10.91
C LEU A 226 6.90 11.14 11.66
N ILE A 227 5.90 11.09 12.55
CA ILE A 227 5.29 12.28 13.17
C ILE A 227 5.88 12.60 14.55
N LEU A 228 6.01 11.59 15.42
CA LEU A 228 6.31 11.82 16.84
C LEU A 228 7.69 12.45 17.09
N PRO A 229 8.79 12.02 16.43
CA PRO A 229 10.11 12.61 16.70
C PRO A 229 10.21 14.09 16.29
N PRO A 230 9.83 14.50 15.06
CA PRO A 230 9.81 15.93 14.70
C PRO A 230 8.92 16.75 15.63
N LEU A 231 7.75 16.22 16.01
CA LEU A 231 6.83 16.90 16.92
C LEU A 231 7.44 17.07 18.33
N ALA A 232 8.08 16.03 18.88
CA ALA A 232 8.74 16.10 20.18
C ALA A 232 9.90 17.12 20.18
N VAL A 233 10.69 17.15 19.11
CA VAL A 233 11.77 18.14 18.93
C VAL A 233 11.19 19.55 18.85
N LEU A 234 10.12 19.75 18.08
CA LEU A 234 9.43 21.03 17.95
C LEU A 234 8.87 21.51 19.30
N CYS A 235 8.17 20.63 20.03
CA CYS A 235 7.64 20.95 21.36
C CYS A 235 8.75 21.34 22.34
N ARG A 236 9.84 20.55 22.39
CA ARG A 236 10.99 20.85 23.25
C ARG A 236 11.64 22.18 22.89
N PHE A 237 11.81 22.46 21.60
CA PHE A 237 12.35 23.72 21.11
C PHE A 237 11.49 24.91 21.56
N TRP A 238 10.17 24.84 21.41
CA TRP A 238 9.27 25.91 21.86
C TRP A 238 9.28 26.10 23.37
N CYS A 239 9.33 25.02 24.17
CA CYS A 239 9.49 25.13 25.61
C CYS A 239 10.78 25.90 25.99
N MET A 240 11.89 25.65 25.30
CA MET A 240 13.16 26.37 25.52
C MET A 240 13.04 27.86 25.18
N VAL A 241 12.45 28.19 24.03
CA VAL A 241 12.23 29.58 23.59
C VAL A 241 11.37 30.34 24.61
N LEU A 242 10.28 29.73 25.07
CA LEU A 242 9.37 30.34 26.04
C LEU A 242 9.99 30.49 27.44
N ASN A 243 10.74 29.51 27.92
CA ASN A 243 11.43 29.60 29.20
C ASN A 243 12.48 30.72 29.21
N THR A 244 13.16 30.93 28.07
CA THR A 244 14.10 32.04 27.90
C THR A 244 13.42 33.41 27.99
N GLN A 245 12.13 33.52 27.64
CA GLN A 245 11.35 34.74 27.84
C GLN A 245 10.99 34.95 29.31
N LYS A 246 10.58 33.88 30.02
CA LYS A 246 10.17 33.96 31.43
C LYS A 246 11.30 34.42 32.36
N GLN A 247 12.54 34.01 32.10
CA GLN A 247 13.69 34.46 32.90
C GLN A 247 13.99 35.97 32.79
N LYS A 248 13.23 36.72 31.97
CA LYS A 248 13.43 38.15 31.73
C LYS A 248 12.30 39.05 32.24
N GLY A 249 11.16 38.49 32.61
CA GLY A 249 10.01 39.22 33.18
C GLY A 249 10.01 39.06 34.68
#